data_AF-A0A316F7J2-F1
#
_entry.id   AF-A0A316F7J2-F1
#
_cell.length_a   1.000
_cell.length_b   1.000
_cell.length_c   1.000
_cell.angle_alpha   90.00
_cell.angle_beta   90.00
_cell.angle_gamma   90.00
#
_symmetry.space_group_name_H-M   'P 1'
#
loop_
_entity.id
_entity.type
_entity.pdbx_description
1 polymer ?
#
loop_
_entity_poly.entity_id
_entity_poly.type
_entity_poly.pdbx_seq_one_letter_code
_entity_poly.pdbx_strand_id
1 'polypeptide(L)' 'MPRAERLEYEGAFYHVMNRGRARQTIFHDERYFKAFVQVLEEANKRFDAVVHC' A
#
# COMPACT_ATOMS: atom_id res chain seq x y z
N MET A 1 -13.47 15.88 12.98
CA MET A 1 -14.39 14.82 12.51
C MET A 1 -13.70 13.48 12.73
N PRO A 2 -14.35 12.51 13.39
CA PRO A 2 -13.80 11.16 13.49
C PRO A 2 -13.70 10.55 12.09
N ARG A 3 -12.62 9.83 11.82
CA ARG A 3 -12.51 9.04 10.60
C ARG A 3 -13.53 7.89 10.70
N ALA A 4 -14.27 7.64 9.62
CA ALA A 4 -15.14 6.48 9.55
C ALA A 4 -14.35 5.18 9.82
N GLU A 5 -15.01 4.20 10.43
CA GLU A 5 -14.42 2.88 10.65
C GLU A 5 -14.08 2.23 9.31
N ARG A 6 -12.98 1.47 9.31
CA ARG A 6 -12.64 0.62 8.17
C ARG A 6 -13.43 -0.67 8.33
N LEU A 7 -14.36 -0.90 7.41
CA LEU A 7 -15.14 -2.13 7.38
C LEU A 7 -14.26 -3.27 6.84
N GLU A 8 -14.32 -4.41 7.51
CA GLU A 8 -13.62 -5.64 7.14
C GLU A 8 -14.63 -6.75 6.83
N TYR A 9 -14.58 -7.27 5.61
CA TYR A 9 -15.44 -8.36 5.15
C TYR A 9 -14.76 -9.14 4.02
N GLU A 10 -15.19 -10.38 3.80
CA GLU A 10 -14.62 -11.27 2.79
C GLU A 10 -14.78 -10.69 1.37
N GLY A 11 -13.70 -10.69 0.59
CA GLY A 11 -13.67 -10.15 -0.77
C GLY A 11 -13.69 -8.62 -0.86
N ALA A 12 -13.56 -7.89 0.26
CA ALA A 12 -13.51 -6.43 0.26
C ALA A 12 -12.29 -5.91 -0.54
N PHE A 13 -12.52 -4.85 -1.32
CA PHE A 13 -11.47 -4.11 -2.01
C PHE A 13 -11.10 -2.85 -1.22
N TYR A 14 -9.79 -2.64 -1.06
CA TYR A 14 -9.27 -1.49 -0.35
C TYR A 14 -8.38 -0.65 -1.26
N HIS A 15 -8.60 0.67 -1.25
CA HIS A 15 -7.65 1.60 -1.80
C HIS A 15 -6.59 1.91 -0.74
N VAL A 16 -5.36 1.44 -0.97
CA VAL A 16 -4.19 1.71 -0.14
C VAL A 16 -3.29 2.73 -0.83
N MET A 17 -2.78 3.71 -0.09
CA MET A 17 -1.87 4.73 -0.60
C MET A 17 -0.58 4.78 0.21
N ASN A 18 0.56 4.75 -0.48
CA ASN A 18 1.85 5.10 0.12
C ASN A 18 2.09 6.60 -0.12
N ARG A 19 2.10 7.41 0.95
CA ARG A 19 2.30 8.86 0.87
C ARG A 19 3.15 9.38 2.00
N GLY A 20 4.02 10.36 1.69
CA GLY A 20 4.82 11.04 2.69
C GLY A 20 3.99 11.91 3.61
N ARG A 21 4.41 12.02 4.87
CA ARG A 21 3.86 13.00 5.81
C ARG A 21 4.06 14.40 5.21
N ALA A 22 3.07 15.28 5.36
CA ALA A 22 3.11 16.63 4.81
C ALA A 22 3.43 16.70 3.29
N ARG A 23 3.00 15.69 2.52
CA ARG A 23 3.24 15.59 1.06
C ARG A 23 4.72 15.55 0.67
N GLN A 24 5.59 15.15 1.59
CA GLN A 24 7.00 14.96 1.30
C GLN A 24 7.19 13.87 0.24
N THR A 25 8.21 14.06 -0.59
CA THR A 25 8.71 13.03 -1.52
C THR A 25 9.12 11.80 -0.73
N ILE A 26 8.65 10.62 -1.15
CA ILE A 26 9.00 9.32 -0.52
C ILE A 26 9.89 8.44 -1.42
N PHE A 27 9.91 8.73 -2.72
CA PHE A 27 10.82 8.10 -3.67
C PHE A 27 11.87 9.13 -4.08
N HIS A 28 13.02 9.10 -3.40
CA HIS A 28 14.11 10.04 -3.67
C HIS A 28 14.99 9.60 -4.85
N ASP A 29 14.95 8.30 -5.18
CA ASP A 29 15.53 7.73 -6.39
C ASP A 29 14.81 6.42 -6.77
N GLU A 30 15.19 5.85 -7.91
CA GLU A 30 14.57 4.64 -8.49
C GLU A 30 14.66 3.41 -7.56
N ARG A 31 15.70 3.30 -6.72
CA ARG A 31 15.90 2.15 -5.82
C ARG A 31 14.79 2.08 -4.77
N TYR A 32 14.28 3.23 -4.33
CA TYR A 32 13.19 3.31 -3.35
C TYR A 32 11.90 2.77 -3.96
N PHE A 33 11.63 3.12 -5.22
CA PHE A 33 10.47 2.61 -5.94
C PHE A 33 10.58 1.09 -6.17
N LYS A 34 11.75 0.60 -6.58
CA LYS A 34 12.00 -0.83 -6.74
C LYS A 34 11.81 -1.59 -5.43
N ALA A 35 12.33 -1.07 -4.31
CA ALA A 35 12.13 -1.66 -2.99
C ALA A 35 10.64 -1.69 -2.60
N PHE A 36 9.87 -0.65 -2.92
CA PHE A 36 8.42 -0.64 -2.68
C PHE A 36 7.70 -1.74 -3.47
N VAL A 37 8.04 -1.93 -4.75
CA VAL A 37 7.47 -3.00 -5.57
C VAL A 37 7.85 -4.39 -5.03
N GLN A 38 9.10 -4.58 -4.59
CA GLN A 38 9.55 -5.82 -3.95
C GLN A 38 8.73 -6.14 -2.69
N VAL A 39 8.44 -5.14 -1.86
CA VAL A 39 7.59 -5.33 -0.67
C VAL A 39 6.16 -5.75 -1.05
N LEU A 40 5.59 -5.23 -2.13
CA LEU A 40 4.28 -5.68 -2.61
C LEU A 40 4.31 -7.13 -3.08
N GLU A 41 5.38 -7.54 -3.77
CA GLU A 41 5.59 -8.93 -4.18
C GLU A 41 5.73 -9.87 -2.96
N GLU A 42 6.50 -9.47 -1.95
CA GLU A 42 6.64 -10.21 -0.70
C GLU A 42 5.31 -10.32 0.05
N ALA A 43 4.51 -9.26 0.06
CA ALA A 43 3.18 -9.26 0.67
C ALA A 43 2.23 -10.22 -0.04
N ASN A 44 2.26 -10.27 -1.37
CA ASN A 44 1.51 -11.26 -2.15
C ASN A 44 1.93 -12.68 -1.76
N LYS A 45 3.24 -12.98 -1.74
CA LYS A 45 3.76 -14.32 -1.40
C LYS A 45 3.45 -14.75 0.04
N ARG A 46 3.37 -13.79 0.97
CA ARG A 46 3.21 -14.08 2.40
C ARG A 46 1.76 -14.11 2.87
N PHE A 47 0.90 -13.32 2.23
CA PHE A 47 -0.47 -13.06 2.70
C PHE A 47 -1.53 -13.28 1.62
N ASP A 48 -1.15 -13.81 0.45
CA ASP A 48 -2.02 -13.95 -0.73
C ASP A 48 -2.70 -12.64 -1.14
N ALA A 49 -2.05 -11.51 -0.82
CA ALA A 49 -2.58 -10.18 -1.11
C ALA A 49 -2.67 -9.98 -2.63
N VAL A 50 -3.86 -9.72 -3.15
CA VAL A 50 -4.09 -9.43 -4.57
C VAL A 50 -4.01 -7.92 -4.80
N VAL A 51 -3.09 -7.49 -5.65
CA VAL A 51 -2.91 -6.08 -6.00
C VAL A 51 -3.57 -5.82 -7.35
N HIS A 52 -4.50 -4.86 -7.38
CA HIS A 52 -5.14 -4.36 -8.59
C HIS A 52 -4.58 -2.96 -8.86
N CYS A 53 -3.92 -2.76 -10.01
CA CYS A 53 -3.27 -1.51 -10.41
C CYS A 53 -3.78 -0.97 -11.75
#